data_AF-A0A1H6UK74-F1
#
_entry.id   AF-A0A1H6UK74-F1
#
_cell.length_a   1.000
_cell.length_b   1.000
_cell.length_c   1.000
_cell.angle_alpha   90.00
_cell.angle_beta   90.00
_cell.angle_gamma   90.00
#
_symmetry.space_group_name_H-M   'P 1'
#
loop_
_entity.id
_entity.type
_entity.pdbx_description
1 polymer ?
#
loop_
_entity_poly.entity_id
_entity_poly.type
_entity_poly.pdbx_seq_one_letter_code
_entity_poly.pdbx_strand_id
1 'polypeptide(L)'
;MNDALTLGIHRQELAFKTPYMSCYISLHDGLLLLADLDTQLGIDKKSTDVALQGVYRQLLLSLFLLPAKTQQLLFRNASDEALACLLRMFKASDIERQLLNCISARRAQVAREDPLFAGLEMPSKEDLRTWLAPFFDFLMNEVHQGKIKLLDPKGVYY
;
A
#
# COMPACT_ATOMS: atom_id res chain seq x y z
N MET A 1 -10.00 36.76 -6.09
CA MET A 1 -8.77 36.00 -6.41
C MET A 1 -9.09 34.55 -6.14
N ASN A 2 -9.06 33.69 -7.16
CA ASN A 2 -9.25 32.26 -6.98
C ASN A 2 -7.93 31.69 -6.44
N ASP A 3 -7.84 31.53 -5.13
CA ASP A 3 -6.78 30.72 -4.53
C ASP A 3 -7.10 29.25 -4.83
N ALA A 4 -6.86 28.87 -6.09
CA ALA A 4 -7.20 27.56 -6.59
C ALA A 4 -6.27 26.53 -5.96
N LEU A 5 -6.84 25.74 -5.07
CA LEU A 5 -6.20 24.55 -4.53
C LEU A 5 -5.80 23.66 -5.71
N THR A 6 -4.49 23.47 -5.88
CA THR A 6 -3.96 22.65 -6.97
C THR A 6 -3.61 21.29 -6.41
N LEU A 7 -4.34 20.28 -6.88
CA LEU A 7 -4.13 18.87 -6.57
C LEU A 7 -3.36 18.23 -7.72
N GLY A 8 -2.26 17.56 -7.41
CA GLY A 8 -1.48 16.82 -8.40
C GLY A 8 -0.76 15.64 -7.77
N ILE A 9 -0.44 14.64 -8.59
CA ILE A 9 0.42 13.52 -8.18
C ILE A 9 1.84 13.89 -8.58
N HIS A 10 2.75 13.98 -7.62
CA HIS A 10 4.17 14.21 -7.87
C HIS A 10 4.97 13.16 -7.13
N ARG A 11 5.83 12.41 -7.84
CA ARG A 11 6.68 11.37 -7.23
C ARG A 11 5.91 10.37 -6.36
N GLN A 12 4.69 10.01 -6.79
CA GLN A 12 3.77 9.12 -6.06
C GLN A 12 3.26 9.65 -4.71
N GLU A 13 3.36 10.96 -4.50
CA GLU A 13 2.71 11.66 -3.39
C GLU A 13 1.56 12.51 -3.93
N LEU A 14 0.50 12.65 -3.11
CA LEU A 14 -0.54 13.63 -3.33
C LEU A 14 0.00 14.99 -2.89
N ALA A 15 0.29 15.85 -3.86
CA ALA A 15 0.72 17.21 -3.62
C ALA A 15 -0.52 18.13 -3.55
N PHE A 16 -0.73 18.70 -2.37
CA PHE A 16 -1.66 19.79 -2.13
C PHE A 16 -0.88 21.11 -2.16
N LYS A 17 -1.10 21.93 -3.19
CA LYS A 17 -0.49 23.25 -3.31
C LYS A 17 -1.54 24.34 -3.14
N THR A 18 -1.33 25.20 -2.16
CA THR A 18 -1.95 26.51 -2.03
C THR A 18 -0.87 27.58 -2.14
N PRO A 19 -1.21 28.87 -2.30
CA PRO A 19 -0.22 29.95 -2.35
C PRO A 19 0.70 30.03 -1.12
N TYR A 20 0.29 29.43 0.01
CA TYR A 20 0.95 29.56 1.31
C TYR A 20 1.48 28.23 1.87
N MET A 21 1.08 27.10 1.29
CA MET A 21 1.40 25.78 1.83
C MET A 21 1.55 24.75 0.70
N SER A 22 2.60 23.94 0.79
CA SER A 22 2.73 22.71 0.00
C SER A 22 2.72 21.55 0.98
N CYS A 23 1.70 20.70 0.90
CA CYS A 23 1.59 19.48 1.68
C CYS A 23 1.75 18.28 0.75
N TYR A 24 2.55 17.31 1.17
CA TYR A 24 2.77 16.06 0.47
C TYR A 24 2.23 14.95 1.35
N ILE A 25 1.29 14.18 0.81
CA ILE A 25 0.69 13.03 1.50
C ILE A 25 1.18 11.78 0.79
N SER A 26 1.61 10.77 1.57
CA SER A 26 1.99 9.48 1.01
C SER A 26 0.79 8.88 0.24
N LEU A 27 1.04 8.10 -0.81
CA LEU A 27 -0.06 7.45 -1.54
C LEU A 27 -0.92 6.60 -0.59
N HIS A 28 -0.30 5.94 0.38
CA HIS A 28 -0.99 5.13 1.39
C HIS A 28 -1.93 5.97 2.25
N ASP A 29 -1.44 7.08 2.81
CA ASP A 29 -2.28 7.98 3.62
C ASP A 29 -3.38 8.63 2.78
N GLY A 30 -3.08 8.98 1.52
CA GLY A 30 -4.06 9.48 0.57
C GLY A 30 -5.19 8.49 0.30
N LEU A 31 -4.88 7.19 0.16
CA LEU A 31 -5.86 6.13 -0.01
C LEU A 31 -6.74 5.97 1.23
N LEU A 32 -6.15 6.03 2.43
CA LEU A 32 -6.92 5.93 3.66
C LEU A 32 -7.81 7.16 3.87
N LEU A 33 -7.35 8.35 3.50
CA LEU A 33 -8.16 9.57 3.52
C LEU A 33 -9.36 9.49 2.56
N LEU A 34 -9.16 8.94 1.35
CA LEU A 34 -10.27 8.69 0.41
C LEU A 34 -11.28 7.69 0.99
N ALA A 35 -10.80 6.62 1.63
CA ALA A 35 -11.67 5.65 2.28
C ALA A 35 -12.39 6.22 3.52
N ASP A 36 -11.79 7.19 4.21
CA ASP A 36 -12.44 7.97 5.28
C ASP A 36 -13.54 8.88 4.70
N LEU A 37 -13.28 9.53 3.56
CA LEU A 37 -14.26 10.36 2.86
C LEU A 37 -15.47 9.54 2.40
N ASP A 38 -15.24 8.38 1.78
CA ASP A 38 -16.31 7.45 1.36
C ASP A 38 -17.24 7.09 2.52
N THR A 39 -16.66 6.86 3.70
CA THR A 39 -17.43 6.55 4.92
C THR A 39 -18.30 7.73 5.33
N GLN A 40 -17.77 8.95 5.27
CA GLN A 40 -18.52 10.18 5.60
C GLN A 40 -19.62 10.49 4.59
N LEU A 41 -19.41 10.13 3.32
CA LEU A 41 -20.39 10.28 2.24
C LEU A 41 -21.45 9.17 2.23
N GLY A 42 -21.36 8.20 3.15
CA GLY A 42 -22.30 7.08 3.24
C GLY A 42 -22.18 6.07 2.10
N ILE A 43 -21.01 6.01 1.44
CA ILE A 43 -20.72 4.98 0.44
C ILE A 43 -20.62 3.62 1.14
N ASP A 44 -21.13 2.58 0.48
CA ASP A 44 -21.11 1.21 1.02
C ASP A 44 -19.68 0.74 1.32
N LYS A 45 -19.48 0.20 2.53
CA LYS A 45 -18.19 -0.28 3.02
C LYS A 45 -17.57 -1.33 2.08
N LYS A 46 -18.35 -2.24 1.50
CA LYS A 46 -17.80 -3.28 0.62
C LYS A 46 -17.25 -2.68 -0.66
N SER A 47 -17.91 -1.65 -1.21
CA SER A 47 -17.41 -0.93 -2.38
C SER A 47 -16.05 -0.28 -2.10
N THR A 48 -15.91 0.38 -0.94
CA THR A 48 -14.63 0.99 -0.53
C THR A 48 -13.56 -0.07 -0.28
N ASP A 49 -13.89 -1.18 0.39
CA ASP A 49 -12.95 -2.28 0.63
C ASP A 49 -12.46 -2.90 -0.70
N VAL A 50 -13.35 -3.11 -1.67
CA VAL A 50 -12.99 -3.61 -3.01
C VAL A 50 -12.07 -2.63 -3.74
N ALA A 51 -12.35 -1.32 -3.66
CA ALA A 51 -11.50 -0.30 -4.27
C ALA A 51 -10.09 -0.27 -3.63
N LEU A 52 -10.01 -0.27 -2.29
CA LEU A 52 -8.76 -0.32 -1.55
C LEU A 52 -7.95 -1.57 -1.90
N GLN A 53 -8.59 -2.74 -1.89
CA GLN A 53 -7.94 -4.00 -2.24
C GLN A 53 -7.40 -3.96 -3.68
N GLY A 54 -8.14 -3.33 -4.60
CA GLY A 54 -7.72 -3.10 -5.98
C GLY A 54 -6.44 -2.27 -6.09
N VAL A 55 -6.32 -1.20 -5.29
CA VAL A 55 -5.11 -0.36 -5.28
C VAL A 55 -3.92 -1.09 -4.68
N TYR A 56 -4.08 -1.74 -3.52
CA TYR A 56 -3.01 -2.55 -2.93
C TYR A 56 -2.57 -3.69 -3.85
N ARG A 57 -3.50 -4.30 -4.59
CA ARG A 57 -3.18 -5.29 -5.62
C ARG A 57 -2.27 -4.71 -6.69
N GLN A 58 -2.58 -3.53 -7.21
CA GLN A 58 -1.76 -2.88 -8.24
C GLN A 58 -0.37 -2.54 -7.69
N LEU A 59 -0.28 -1.99 -6.48
CA LEU A 59 0.99 -1.70 -5.83
C LEU A 59 1.86 -2.96 -5.68
N LEU A 60 1.29 -4.05 -5.17
CA LEU A 60 2.03 -5.32 -5.05
C LEU A 60 2.46 -5.87 -6.40
N LEU A 61 1.62 -5.80 -7.43
CA LEU A 61 2.00 -6.20 -8.79
C LEU A 61 3.19 -5.38 -9.31
N SER A 62 3.21 -4.07 -9.06
CA SER A 62 4.38 -3.23 -9.37
C SER A 62 5.64 -3.68 -8.62
N LEU A 63 5.49 -4.08 -7.35
CA LEU A 63 6.61 -4.61 -6.55
C LEU A 63 7.13 -5.95 -7.08
N PHE A 64 6.26 -6.83 -7.57
CA PHE A 64 6.66 -8.12 -8.12
C PHE A 64 7.37 -8.02 -9.49
N LEU A 65 7.37 -6.85 -10.12
CA LEU A 65 8.18 -6.59 -11.31
C LEU A 65 9.62 -6.18 -10.98
N LEU A 66 9.91 -5.88 -9.70
CA LEU A 66 11.27 -5.54 -9.28
C LEU A 66 12.18 -6.78 -9.33
N PRO A 67 13.52 -6.62 -9.41
CA PRO A 67 14.43 -7.75 -9.30
C PRO A 67 14.24 -8.52 -7.97
N ALA A 68 14.37 -9.85 -8.00
CA ALA A 68 14.12 -10.71 -6.84
C ALA A 68 14.87 -10.28 -5.57
N LYS A 69 16.11 -9.80 -5.69
CA LYS A 69 16.88 -9.27 -4.55
C LYS A 69 16.23 -8.04 -3.91
N THR A 70 15.67 -7.16 -4.74
CA THR A 70 14.96 -5.95 -4.29
C THR A 70 13.64 -6.31 -3.64
N GLN A 71 12.89 -7.27 -4.20
CA GLN A 71 11.67 -7.78 -3.59
C GLN A 71 11.97 -8.35 -2.19
N GLN A 72 12.98 -9.23 -2.10
CA GLN A 72 13.40 -9.82 -0.82
C GLN A 72 13.82 -8.75 0.19
N LEU A 73 14.56 -7.71 -0.22
CA LEU A 73 14.93 -6.60 0.65
C LEU A 73 13.70 -5.86 1.19
N LEU A 74 12.75 -5.52 0.32
CA LEU A 74 11.52 -4.83 0.68
C LEU A 74 10.69 -5.64 1.69
N PHE A 75 10.37 -6.89 1.34
CA PHE A 75 9.53 -7.74 2.18
C PHE A 75 10.27 -8.22 3.43
N ARG A 76 11.61 -8.23 3.45
CA ARG A 76 12.39 -8.44 4.67
C ARG A 76 12.19 -7.33 5.68
N ASN A 77 12.07 -6.09 5.22
CA ASN A 77 11.89 -4.91 6.07
C ASN A 77 10.43 -4.65 6.47
N ALA A 78 9.45 -5.29 5.82
CA ALA A 78 8.08 -5.30 6.32
C ALA A 78 8.03 -5.94 7.72
N SER A 79 7.17 -5.46 8.62
CA SER A 79 6.90 -6.14 9.89
C SER A 79 6.07 -7.41 9.66
N ASP A 80 6.00 -8.30 10.65
CA ASP A 80 5.22 -9.52 10.51
C ASP A 80 3.70 -9.22 10.50
N GLU A 81 3.26 -8.17 11.19
CA GLU A 81 1.90 -7.64 11.17
C GLU A 81 1.53 -7.05 9.80
N ALA A 82 2.47 -6.33 9.17
CA ALA A 82 2.31 -5.82 7.82
C ALA A 82 2.13 -6.98 6.82
N LEU A 83 2.93 -8.04 6.96
CA LEU A 83 2.78 -9.25 6.18
C LEU A 83 1.45 -9.96 6.47
N ALA A 84 1.02 -10.05 7.73
CA ALA A 84 -0.26 -10.62 8.11
C ALA A 84 -1.43 -9.86 7.46
N CYS A 85 -1.38 -8.52 7.46
CA CYS A 85 -2.37 -7.68 6.79
C CYS A 85 -2.43 -7.95 5.28
N LEU A 86 -1.28 -7.99 4.60
CA LEU A 86 -1.22 -8.26 3.15
C LEU A 86 -1.67 -9.69 2.82
N LEU A 87 -1.23 -10.68 3.59
CA LEU A 87 -1.60 -12.09 3.40
C LEU A 87 -3.09 -12.31 3.64
N ARG A 88 -3.69 -11.65 4.64
CA ARG A 88 -5.14 -11.68 4.88
C ARG A 88 -5.91 -11.05 3.74
N MET A 89 -5.48 -9.86 3.30
CA MET A 89 -6.12 -9.13 2.20
C MET A 89 -6.14 -9.93 0.89
N PHE A 90 -5.13 -10.77 0.66
CA PHE A 90 -4.98 -11.53 -0.58
C PHE A 90 -5.10 -13.05 -0.41
N LYS A 91 -5.68 -13.51 0.70
CA LYS A 91 -5.80 -14.93 1.05
C LYS A 91 -6.40 -15.77 -0.09
N ALA A 92 -5.80 -16.93 -0.33
CA ALA A 92 -6.13 -17.88 -1.40
C ALA A 92 -6.01 -17.32 -2.83
N SER A 93 -5.30 -16.21 -3.05
CA SER A 93 -5.07 -15.63 -4.38
C SER A 93 -3.65 -15.86 -4.91
N ASP A 94 -3.43 -15.60 -6.19
CA ASP A 94 -2.08 -15.65 -6.78
C ASP A 94 -1.13 -14.63 -6.16
N ILE A 95 -1.65 -13.51 -5.64
CA ILE A 95 -0.87 -12.49 -4.93
C ILE A 95 -0.32 -13.04 -3.62
N GLU A 96 -1.12 -13.82 -2.88
CA GLU A 96 -0.62 -14.50 -1.68
C GLU A 96 0.56 -15.42 -2.03
N ARG A 97 0.42 -16.22 -3.09
CA ARG A 97 1.51 -17.13 -3.51
C ARG A 97 2.77 -16.36 -3.89
N GLN A 98 2.64 -15.22 -4.58
CA GLN A 98 3.77 -14.37 -4.91
C GLN A 98 4.41 -13.74 -3.68
N LEU A 99 3.62 -13.20 -2.74
CA LEU A 99 4.11 -12.69 -1.45
C LEU A 99 4.91 -13.75 -0.70
N LEU A 100 4.39 -14.98 -0.63
CA LEU A 100 5.05 -16.09 0.06
C LEU A 100 6.39 -16.48 -0.59
N ASN A 101 6.53 -16.33 -1.91
CA ASN A 101 7.79 -16.58 -2.61
C ASN A 101 8.85 -15.49 -2.35
N CYS A 102 8.44 -14.31 -1.87
CA CYS A 102 9.34 -13.21 -1.55
C CYS A 102 9.87 -13.27 -0.10
N ILE A 103 9.31 -14.13 0.76
CA ILE A 103 9.68 -14.26 2.18
C ILE A 103 10.11 -15.69 2.52
N SER A 104 10.76 -15.87 3.67
CA SER A 104 11.12 -17.22 4.13
C SER A 104 9.90 -17.97 4.67
N ALA A 105 9.92 -19.31 4.60
CA ALA A 105 8.87 -20.15 5.16
C ALA A 105 8.59 -19.88 6.64
N ARG A 106 9.65 -19.58 7.42
CA ARG A 106 9.52 -19.20 8.83
C ARG A 106 8.73 -17.90 9.01
N ARG A 107 9.02 -16.85 8.23
CA ARG A 107 8.26 -15.60 8.31
C ARG A 107 6.83 -15.75 7.84
N ALA A 108 6.61 -16.53 6.79
CA ALA A 108 5.26 -16.87 6.33
C ALA A 108 4.45 -17.56 7.43
N GLN A 109 5.07 -18.45 8.21
CA GLN A 109 4.42 -19.10 9.33
C GLN A 109 4.07 -18.09 10.43
N VAL A 110 5.03 -17.26 10.86
CA VAL A 110 4.80 -16.24 11.91
C VAL A 110 3.66 -15.29 11.52
N ALA A 111 3.68 -14.78 10.28
CA ALA A 111 2.62 -13.89 9.80
C ALA A 111 1.24 -14.57 9.71
N ARG A 112 1.17 -15.89 9.56
CA ARG A 112 -0.10 -16.66 9.56
C ARG A 112 -0.60 -17.01 10.95
N GLU A 113 0.30 -17.06 11.94
CA GLU A 113 -0.04 -17.26 13.34
C GLU A 113 -0.49 -15.94 14.01
N ASP A 114 -0.20 -14.80 13.38
CA ASP A 114 -0.62 -13.48 13.85
C ASP A 114 -2.16 -13.34 13.91
N PRO A 115 -2.74 -12.81 15.01
CA PRO A 115 -4.17 -12.58 15.13
C PRO A 115 -4.77 -11.73 14.00
N LEU A 116 -3.99 -10.80 13.42
CA LEU A 116 -4.42 -9.98 12.29
C LEU A 116 -4.74 -10.83 11.06
N PHE A 117 -4.08 -11.98 10.87
CA PHE A 117 -4.33 -12.88 9.75
C PHE A 117 -5.62 -13.70 9.90
N ALA A 118 -6.09 -13.94 11.12
CA ALA A 118 -7.19 -14.87 11.40
C ALA A 118 -8.56 -14.41 10.84
N GLY A 119 -8.75 -13.11 10.62
CA GLY A 119 -10.03 -12.58 10.16
C GLY A 119 -10.36 -12.92 8.70
N LEU A 120 -11.66 -13.00 8.39
CA LEU A 120 -12.19 -13.29 7.05
C LEU A 120 -12.42 -12.03 6.20
N GLU A 121 -12.57 -10.88 6.84
CA GLU A 121 -12.78 -9.60 6.17
C GLU A 121 -11.46 -8.88 5.86
N MET A 122 -11.50 -7.81 5.09
CA MET A 122 -10.36 -6.91 4.92
C MET A 122 -9.84 -6.41 6.28
N PRO A 123 -8.51 -6.21 6.48
CA PRO A 123 -8.01 -5.53 7.67
C PRO A 123 -8.68 -4.16 7.84
N SER A 124 -8.88 -3.71 9.08
CA SER A 124 -9.51 -2.43 9.32
C SER A 124 -8.63 -1.29 8.78
N LYS A 125 -9.22 -0.13 8.48
CA LYS A 125 -8.43 1.06 8.07
C LYS A 125 -7.35 1.44 9.08
N GLU A 126 -7.64 1.24 10.37
CA GLU A 126 -6.67 1.49 11.45
C GLU A 126 -5.52 0.49 11.43
N ASP A 127 -5.81 -0.79 11.16
CA ASP A 127 -4.77 -1.80 10.95
C ASP A 127 -3.91 -1.48 9.73
N LEU A 128 -4.55 -1.09 8.61
CA LEU A 128 -3.85 -0.68 7.38
C LEU A 128 -2.95 0.54 7.64
N ARG A 129 -3.43 1.53 8.41
CA ARG A 129 -2.66 2.71 8.83
C ARG A 129 -1.47 2.31 9.68
N THR A 130 -1.69 1.53 10.71
CA THR A 130 -0.66 1.21 11.71
C THR A 130 0.43 0.32 11.12
N TRP A 131 0.04 -0.72 10.40
CA TRP A 131 0.97 -1.79 10.02
C TRP A 131 1.54 -1.64 8.63
N LEU A 132 0.81 -1.06 7.68
CA LEU A 132 1.32 -0.89 6.32
C LEU A 132 2.05 0.44 6.11
N ALA A 133 1.74 1.50 6.86
CA ALA A 133 2.41 2.80 6.66
C ALA A 133 3.94 2.70 6.75
N PRO A 134 4.56 2.06 7.77
CA PRO A 134 6.02 1.96 7.85
C PRO A 134 6.65 1.24 6.64
N PHE A 135 5.95 0.25 6.08
CA PHE A 135 6.41 -0.47 4.90
C PHE A 135 6.38 0.42 3.65
N PHE A 136 5.30 1.16 3.45
CA PHE A 136 5.17 2.06 2.30
C PHE A 136 6.06 3.30 2.42
N ASP A 137 6.28 3.83 3.63
CA ASP A 137 7.24 4.89 3.88
C ASP A 137 8.67 4.45 3.55
N PHE A 138 9.03 3.24 3.94
CA PHE A 138 10.32 2.65 3.56
C PHE A 138 10.46 2.51 2.04
N LEU A 139 9.44 1.99 1.37
CA LEU A 139 9.41 1.87 -0.10
C LEU A 139 9.58 3.24 -0.77
N MET A 140 8.81 4.24 -0.34
CA MET A 140 8.84 5.59 -0.89
C MET A 140 10.20 6.25 -0.69
N ASN A 141 10.82 6.08 0.47
CA ASN A 141 12.17 6.58 0.72
C ASN A 141 13.20 5.94 -0.23
N GLU A 142 13.13 4.62 -0.47
CA GLU A 142 14.02 3.94 -1.41
C GLU A 142 13.78 4.38 -2.87
N VAL A 143 12.54 4.71 -3.23
CA VAL A 143 12.19 5.30 -4.54
C VAL A 143 12.74 6.72 -4.68
N HIS A 144 12.57 7.57 -3.66
CA HIS A 144 13.10 8.94 -3.64
C HIS A 144 14.62 8.99 -3.70
N GLN A 145 15.29 8.01 -3.10
CA GLN A 145 16.74 7.84 -3.19
C GLN A 145 17.20 7.25 -4.54
N GLY A 146 16.26 6.91 -5.43
CA GLY A 146 16.55 6.33 -6.74
C GLY A 146 17.06 4.90 -6.71
N LYS A 147 16.99 4.22 -5.55
CA LYS A 147 17.43 2.83 -5.37
C LYS A 147 16.41 1.86 -5.96
N ILE A 148 15.13 2.24 -5.96
CA ILE A 148 14.03 1.47 -6.54
C ILE A 148 13.35 2.32 -7.60
N LYS A 149 13.08 1.70 -8.76
CA LYS A 149 12.21 2.26 -9.80
C LYS A 149 10.97 1.39 -9.88
N LEU A 150 9.86 1.92 -9.43
CA LEU A 150 8.56 1.25 -9.55
C LEU A 150 8.14 1.24 -11.02
N LEU A 151 7.75 0.06 -11.50
CA LEU A 151 7.26 -0.15 -12.84
C LEU A 151 5.74 -0.22 -12.79
N ASP A 152 5.05 0.42 -13.73
CA ASP A 152 3.61 0.23 -13.87
C ASP A 152 3.35 -1.16 -14.50
N PRO A 153 2.54 -2.03 -13.89
CA PRO A 153 2.23 -3.37 -14.41
C PRO A 153 1.48 -3.37 -15.74
N LYS A 154 0.90 -2.24 -16.14
CA LYS A 154 0.30 -2.01 -17.47
C LYS A 154 1.24 -1.28 -18.43
N GLY A 155 2.46 -0.93 -18.01
CA GLY A 155 3.48 -0.27 -18.83
C GLY A 155 3.28 1.23 -19.05
N VAL A 156 2.31 1.87 -18.39
CA VAL A 156 2.02 3.30 -18.55
C VAL A 156 2.69 4.10 -17.43
N TYR A 157 3.70 4.89 -17.77
CA TYR A 157 4.28 5.88 -16.86
C TYR A 157 3.34 7.10 -16.80
N TYR A 158 2.88 7.48 -15.61
CA TYR A 158 2.33 8.81 -15.34
C TYR A 158 3.38 9.71 -14.69
#